data_AF-A0A9D9BCB7-F1
#
_entry.id   AF-A0A9D9BCB7-F1
#
_cell.length_a   1.000
_cell.length_b   1.000
_cell.length_c   1.000
_cell.angle_alpha   90.00
_cell.angle_beta   90.00
_cell.angle_gamma   90.00
#
_symmetry.space_group_name_H-M   'P 1'
#
loop_
_entity.id
_entity.type
_entity.pdbx_description
1 polymer ?
#
loop_
_entity_poly.entity_id
_entity_poly.type
_entity_poly.pdbx_seq_one_letter_code
_entity_poly.pdbx_strand_id
1 'polypeptide(L)'
;MSNNIRNTDHAGTEQEPAVEAIKRMIRYTKKEADKDGRTFCSYCLDMALQSLEDGSEDLDMILKTKITPLMVGQQAGDSANT
;
A
#
# COMPACT_ATOMS: atom_id res chain seq x y z
N MET A 1 -18.85 18.39 30.81
CA MET A 1 -19.79 17.40 30.25
C MET A 1 -19.03 16.56 29.25
N SER A 2 -18.95 15.26 29.52
CA SER A 2 -18.09 14.29 28.82
C SER A 2 -18.60 13.94 27.43
N ASN A 3 -17.62 13.71 26.55
CA ASN A 3 -17.62 13.22 25.18
C ASN A 3 -18.80 12.35 24.71
N ASN A 4 -19.21 12.57 23.46
CA ASN A 4 -19.57 11.46 22.57
C ASN A 4 -19.34 11.84 21.11
N ILE A 5 -18.11 11.66 20.63
CA ILE A 5 -17.82 11.57 19.20
C ILE A 5 -18.35 10.21 18.77
N ARG A 6 -19.52 10.21 18.14
CA ARG A 6 -20.11 8.99 17.57
C ARG A 6 -19.28 8.58 16.37
N ASN A 7 -18.37 7.64 16.60
CA ASN A 7 -17.78 6.82 15.56
C ASN A 7 -18.93 6.15 14.81
N THR A 8 -19.21 6.59 13.60
CA THR A 8 -20.27 6.00 12.77
C THR A 8 -19.60 5.00 11.86
N ASP A 9 -19.27 3.85 12.43
CA ASP A 9 -18.80 2.68 11.70
C ASP A 9 -19.97 2.03 10.95
N HIS A 10 -19.84 2.01 9.63
CA HIS A 10 -20.33 1.02 8.67
C HIS A 10 -21.83 0.76 8.51
N ALA A 11 -22.38 1.29 7.40
CA ALA A 11 -23.55 0.75 6.73
C ALA A 11 -23.23 0.43 5.25
N GLY A 12 -22.88 -0.84 4.98
CA GLY A 12 -23.40 -1.61 3.84
C GLY A 12 -23.23 -1.10 2.40
N THR A 13 -22.08 -0.54 2.01
CA THR A 13 -21.73 -0.39 0.59
C THR A 13 -20.47 -1.19 0.31
N GLU A 14 -20.43 -1.94 -0.80
CA GLU A 14 -19.22 -2.47 -1.41
C GLU A 14 -18.28 -1.30 -1.74
N GLN A 15 -17.58 -0.83 -0.72
CA GLN A 15 -16.75 0.35 -0.83
C GLN A 15 -15.54 -0.05 -1.64
N GLU A 16 -15.48 0.47 -2.86
CA GLU A 16 -14.33 0.29 -3.74
C GLU A 16 -13.03 0.54 -2.94
N PRO A 17 -12.00 -0.32 -3.09
CA PRO A 17 -10.72 -0.10 -2.45
C PRO A 17 -10.22 1.31 -2.72
N ALA A 18 -9.73 2.01 -1.68
CA ALA A 18 -9.30 3.40 -1.81
C ALA A 18 -8.29 3.60 -2.95
N VAL A 19 -7.44 2.60 -3.19
CA VAL A 19 -6.46 2.59 -4.29
C VAL A 19 -7.14 2.62 -5.67
N GLU A 20 -8.19 1.84 -5.88
CA GLU A 20 -8.92 1.81 -7.16
C GLU A 20 -9.71 3.11 -7.39
N ALA A 21 -10.29 3.68 -6.32
CA ALA A 21 -10.90 5.00 -6.38
C ALA A 21 -9.87 6.10 -6.76
N ILE A 22 -8.66 6.05 -6.19
CA ILE A 22 -7.58 6.98 -6.52
C ILE A 22 -7.12 6.79 -7.98
N LYS A 23 -6.91 5.55 -8.44
CA LYS A 23 -6.57 5.25 -9.85
C LYS A 23 -7.62 5.82 -10.80
N ARG A 24 -8.91 5.68 -10.47
CA ARG A 24 -10.01 6.27 -11.26
C ARG A 24 -9.90 7.79 -11.33
N MET A 25 -9.68 8.45 -10.20
CA MET A 25 -9.52 9.90 -10.14
C MET A 25 -8.32 10.39 -10.96
N ILE A 26 -7.17 9.72 -10.88
CA ILE A 26 -5.96 10.04 -11.66
C ILE A 26 -6.25 9.92 -13.16
N ARG A 27 -6.89 8.83 -13.61
CA ARG A 27 -7.25 8.63 -15.03
C ARG A 27 -8.20 9.70 -15.55
N TYR A 28 -9.21 10.07 -14.76
CA TYR A 28 -10.13 11.15 -15.14
C TYR A 28 -9.40 12.48 -15.26
N THR A 29 -8.57 12.81 -14.27
CA THR A 29 -7.81 14.07 -14.24
C THR A 29 -6.84 14.16 -15.41
N LYS A 30 -6.20 13.03 -15.76
CA LYS A 30 -5.32 12.94 -16.93
C LYS A 30 -6.08 13.26 -18.21
N LYS A 31 -7.27 12.67 -18.39
CA LYS A 31 -8.13 12.95 -19.55
C LYS A 31 -8.48 14.44 -19.67
N GLU A 32 -8.76 15.13 -18.56
CA GLU A 32 -8.99 16.57 -18.58
C GLU A 32 -7.70 17.37 -18.88
N ALA A 33 -6.57 16.97 -18.31
CA ALA A 33 -5.27 17.58 -18.60
C ALA A 33 -4.87 17.44 -20.09
N ASP A 34 -5.16 16.29 -20.71
CA ASP A 34 -4.91 16.04 -22.14
C ASP A 34 -5.80 16.91 -23.02
N LYS A 35 -7.08 17.06 -22.68
CA LYS A 35 -8.02 17.98 -23.38
C LYS A 35 -7.52 19.42 -23.35
N ASP A 36 -6.96 19.85 -22.23
CA ASP A 36 -6.43 21.20 -22.03
C ASP A 36 -5.02 21.40 -22.63
N GLY A 37 -4.40 20.36 -23.19
CA GLY A 37 -3.02 20.42 -23.69
C GLY A 37 -1.97 20.61 -22.58
N ARG A 38 -2.29 20.25 -21.33
CA ARG A 38 -1.40 20.37 -20.17
C ARG A 38 -0.49 19.15 -20.07
N THR A 39 0.44 19.02 -21.01
CA THR A 39 1.31 17.85 -21.15
C THR A 39 2.12 17.53 -19.90
N PHE A 40 2.62 18.54 -19.19
CA PHE A 40 3.36 18.34 -17.94
C PHE A 40 2.49 17.73 -16.83
N CYS A 41 1.23 18.19 -16.70
CA CYS A 41 0.29 17.64 -15.72
C CYS A 41 -0.05 16.19 -16.05
N SER A 42 -0.31 15.89 -17.33
CA SER A 42 -0.58 14.53 -17.80
C SER A 42 0.60 13.58 -17.48
N TYR A 43 1.84 14.03 -17.72
CA TYR A 43 3.04 13.30 -17.37
C TYR A 43 3.17 13.00 -15.86
N CYS A 44 2.90 13.99 -14.99
CA CYS A 44 2.90 13.76 -13.53
C CYS A 44 1.86 12.73 -13.10
N LEU A 45 0.69 12.71 -13.75
CA LEU A 45 -0.38 11.76 -13.46
C LEU A 45 -0.03 10.34 -13.91
N ASP A 46 0.71 10.18 -15.01
CA ASP A 46 1.23 8.88 -15.44
C ASP A 46 2.24 8.30 -14.44
N MET A 47 3.16 9.12 -13.94
CA MET A 47 4.10 8.68 -12.89
C MET A 47 3.38 8.30 -11.59
N ALA A 48 2.36 9.06 -11.20
CA ALA A 48 1.56 8.76 -10.01
C ALA A 48 0.79 7.43 -10.17
N LEU A 49 0.26 7.15 -11.37
CA LEU A 49 -0.44 5.89 -11.66
C LEU A 49 0.52 4.69 -11.57
N GLN A 50 1.70 4.80 -12.17
CA GLN A 50 2.75 3.78 -12.11
C GLN A 50 3.18 3.49 -10.67
N SER A 51 3.39 4.53 -9.85
CA SER A 51 3.76 4.37 -8.44
C SER A 51 2.71 3.63 -7.62
N LEU A 52 1.43 3.68 -8.01
CA LEU A 52 0.34 2.94 -7.34
C LEU A 52 0.26 1.49 -7.81
N GLU A 53 0.82 1.16 -8.97
CA GLU A 53 0.88 -0.19 -9.52
C GLU A 53 2.10 -0.94 -8.96
N ASP A 54 3.27 -0.29 -8.92
CA ASP A 54 4.55 -0.88 -8.47
C ASP A 54 4.65 -1.02 -6.93
N GLY A 55 3.84 -0.29 -6.17
CA GLY A 55 4.00 -0.18 -4.71
C GLY A 55 3.46 -1.34 -3.87
N SER A 56 2.72 -2.30 -4.45
CA SER A 56 1.97 -3.29 -3.65
C SER A 56 2.56 -4.71 -3.58
N GLU A 57 3.34 -5.15 -4.56
CA GLU A 57 3.79 -6.56 -4.63
C GLU A 57 5.30 -6.71 -4.37
N ASP A 58 6.14 -5.84 -4.92
CA ASP A 58 7.60 -5.99 -4.82
C ASP A 58 8.17 -5.61 -3.44
N LEU A 59 7.62 -4.59 -2.78
CA LEU A 59 8.08 -4.19 -1.44
C LEU A 59 7.70 -5.21 -0.36
N ASP A 60 6.51 -5.83 -0.44
CA ASP A 60 6.05 -6.83 0.53
C ASP A 60 6.85 -8.14 0.40
N MET A 61 7.17 -8.56 -0.83
CA MET A 61 8.03 -9.72 -1.07
C MET A 61 9.47 -9.47 -0.61
N ILE A 62 10.05 -8.30 -0.89
CA ILE A 62 11.40 -7.95 -0.42
C ILE A 62 11.44 -7.84 1.11
N LEU A 63 10.44 -7.24 1.76
CA LEU A 63 10.35 -7.21 3.21
C LEU A 63 10.26 -8.63 3.79
N LYS A 64 9.36 -9.48 3.29
CA LYS A 64 9.23 -10.88 3.75
C LYS A 64 10.54 -11.66 3.58
N THR A 65 11.23 -11.47 2.46
CA THR A 65 12.49 -12.16 2.18
C THR A 65 13.65 -11.65 3.06
N LYS A 66 13.67 -10.36 3.41
CA LYS A 66 14.72 -9.74 4.25
C LYS A 66 14.44 -9.82 5.75
N ILE A 67 13.18 -9.93 6.16
CA ILE A 67 12.75 -9.95 7.56
C ILE A 67 12.68 -11.37 8.13
N THR A 68 12.68 -12.44 7.32
CA THR A 68 12.74 -13.81 7.88
C THR A 68 14.04 -13.95 8.67
N PRO A 69 14.00 -13.91 10.02
CA PRO A 69 15.19 -14.10 10.80
C PRO A 69 15.45 -15.60 10.70
N LEU A 70 16.51 -15.99 10.00
CA LEU A 70 17.09 -17.30 10.23
C LEU A 70 17.34 -17.34 11.73
N MET A 71 16.61 -18.20 12.46
CA MET A 71 16.88 -18.43 13.88
C MET A 71 18.25 -19.11 13.98
N VAL A 72 19.29 -18.29 13.94
CA VAL A 72 20.68 -18.65 14.18
C VAL A 72 20.93 -18.36 15.66
N GLY A 73 20.98 -19.43 16.46
CA GLY A 73 21.38 -19.41 17.87
C GLY A 73 20.91 -20.67 18.59
N GLN A 74 21.75 -21.70 18.66
CA GLN A 74 22.57 -22.03 19.85
C GLN A 74 21.77 -22.55 21.05
N GLN A 75 21.82 -23.88 21.27
CA GLN A 75 22.41 -24.54 22.46
C GLN A 75 21.86 -25.96 22.63
N ALA A 76 22.71 -26.96 22.42
CA ALA A 76 22.61 -28.27 23.05
C ALA A 76 24.03 -28.81 23.30
N GLY A 77 24.81 -28.04 24.06
CA GLY A 77 25.93 -28.57 24.82
C GLY A 77 25.52 -28.52 26.28
N ASP A 78 25.08 -29.65 26.84
CA ASP A 78 25.59 -30.16 28.11
C ASP A 78 24.94 -31.49 28.50
N SER A 79 25.80 -32.39 28.98
CA SER A 79 25.53 -33.57 29.82
C SER A 79 25.23 -34.92 29.15
N ALA A 80 26.29 -35.69 28.89
CA ALA A 80 26.28 -37.13 29.19
C ALA A 80 27.71 -37.61 29.50
N ASN A 81 28.09 -37.47 30.78
CA ASN A 81 29.15 -38.25 31.41
C ASN A 81 28.48 -39.48 32.03
N THR A 82 28.61 -40.66 31.43
CA THR A 82 28.57 -41.98 32.11
C THR A 82 29.23 -43.03 31.23
#